data_AF-A0ABD0KUA9-F1
#
_entry.id   AF-A0ABD0KUA9-F1
#
_cell.length_a   1.000
_cell.length_b   1.000
_cell.length_c   1.000
_cell.angle_alpha   90.00
_cell.angle_beta   90.00
_cell.angle_gamma   90.00
#
_symmetry.space_group_name_H-M   'P 1'
#
loop_
_entity.id
_entity.type
_entity.pdbx_description
1 polymer ?
#
loop_
_entity_poly.entity_id
_entity_poly.type
_entity_poly.pdbx_seq_one_letter_code
_entity_poly.pdbx_strand_id
1 'polypeptide(L)'
;VKIQGAKSVAKVASQRPKRELVATPHGVDLNVLSFLVLVIPVFRAFDTVWHAKLLDKLSSIGISGRLYQFVQAFLADRRISVRVGASLSDEHILDMGVPQGSVIAPTLFSVMLHDIESK
;
A
#
# COMPACT_ATOMS: atom_id res chain seq x y z
N VAL A 1 38.11 32.84 -78.51
CA VAL A 1 38.38 34.12 -77.80
C VAL A 1 38.69 33.80 -76.35
N LYS A 2 39.94 34.01 -75.92
CA LYS A 2 40.41 34.62 -74.64
C LYS A 2 39.36 34.70 -73.50
N ILE A 3 39.57 34.39 -72.22
CA ILE A 3 40.72 33.96 -71.38
C ILE A 3 40.17 33.68 -69.95
N GLN A 4 40.90 32.85 -69.18
CA GLN A 4 41.24 32.95 -67.74
C GLN A 4 40.11 33.21 -66.70
N GLY A 5 40.04 32.53 -65.56
CA GLY A 5 41.08 31.70 -64.95
C GLY A 5 40.63 30.98 -63.68
N ALA A 6 41.43 29.98 -63.36
CA ALA A 6 41.43 29.24 -62.11
C ALA A 6 41.90 30.11 -60.92
N LYS A 7 41.39 29.79 -59.73
CA LYS A 7 42.02 29.79 -58.39
C LYS A 7 40.92 29.39 -57.40
N SER A 8 40.80 28.12 -56.99
CA SER A 8 41.69 27.37 -56.11
C SER A 8 41.94 28.03 -54.75
N VAL A 9 41.21 27.53 -53.75
CA VAL A 9 41.71 26.96 -52.48
C VAL A 9 42.16 27.91 -51.34
N ALA A 10 41.46 27.68 -50.21
CA ALA A 10 41.90 27.64 -48.81
C ALA A 10 41.85 28.89 -47.91
N LYS A 11 41.49 28.57 -46.65
CA LYS A 11 41.73 29.30 -45.40
C LYS A 11 40.85 30.54 -45.24
N VAL A 12 40.03 30.66 -44.21
CA VAL A 12 40.43 31.00 -42.83
C VAL A 12 39.16 30.79 -41.97
N ALA A 13 39.15 29.77 -41.11
CA ALA A 13 39.38 29.86 -39.67
C ALA A 13 38.15 30.32 -38.85
N SER A 14 37.72 29.40 -37.99
CA SER A 14 37.44 29.66 -36.57
C SER A 14 36.59 30.88 -36.22
N GLN A 15 35.30 30.63 -36.01
CA GLN A 15 34.60 31.15 -34.83
C GLN A 15 33.37 30.27 -34.57
N ARG A 16 33.53 29.27 -33.69
CA ARG A 16 32.38 28.67 -33.01
C ARG A 16 31.77 29.79 -32.15
N PRO A 17 30.46 30.08 -32.24
CA PRO A 17 29.84 30.95 -31.25
C PRO A 17 30.02 30.28 -29.89
N LYS A 18 30.62 31.01 -28.93
CA LYS A 18 30.73 30.58 -27.54
C LYS A 18 29.33 30.18 -27.08
N ARG A 19 29.15 28.94 -26.64
CA ARG A 19 27.99 28.59 -25.81
C ARG A 19 28.15 29.40 -24.53
N GLU A 20 27.48 30.53 -24.47
CA GLU A 20 27.23 31.21 -23.23
C GLU A 20 26.33 30.26 -22.43
N LEU A 21 26.91 29.58 -21.44
CA LEU A 21 26.14 28.93 -20.40
C LEU A 21 25.34 30.05 -19.74
N VAL A 22 24.07 30.19 -20.11
CA VAL A 22 23.11 30.91 -19.27
C VAL A 22 22.97 30.06 -18.03
N ALA A 23 23.82 30.33 -17.04
CA ALA A 23 23.58 29.91 -15.68
C ALA A 23 22.27 30.60 -15.28
N THR A 24 21.18 29.84 -15.27
CA THR A 24 20.00 30.28 -14.54
C THR A 24 20.47 30.49 -13.10
N PRO A 25 20.39 31.71 -12.54
CA PRO A 25 20.48 31.85 -11.10
C PRO A 25 19.34 31.01 -10.55
N HIS A 26 19.46 30.47 -9.34
CA HIS A 26 18.62 29.39 -8.79
C HIS A 26 19.05 28.00 -9.31
N GLY A 27 20.31 27.67 -9.02
CA GLY A 27 20.71 26.28 -8.81
C GLY A 27 19.84 25.70 -7.70
N VAL A 28 18.80 24.96 -8.08
CA VAL A 28 18.12 24.08 -7.16
C VAL A 28 19.06 22.88 -7.03
N ASP A 29 19.76 22.79 -5.91
CA ASP A 29 20.54 21.60 -5.56
C ASP A 29 19.66 20.37 -5.74
N LEU A 30 20.12 19.41 -6.54
CA LEU A 30 19.45 18.13 -6.75
C LEU A 30 19.62 17.18 -5.54
N ASN A 31 19.71 17.74 -4.33
CA ASN A 31 19.49 17.04 -3.07
C ASN A 31 17.99 17.01 -2.73
N VAL A 32 17.16 16.80 -3.76
CA VAL A 32 15.72 16.60 -3.58
C VAL A 32 15.55 15.21 -2.96
N LEU A 33 15.42 15.16 -1.64
CA LEU A 33 15.03 13.97 -0.89
C LEU A 33 13.79 13.37 -1.55
N SER A 34 14.02 12.30 -2.32
CA SER A 34 12.98 11.61 -3.06
C SER A 34 12.33 10.63 -2.10
N PHE A 35 11.09 10.89 -1.70
CA PHE A 35 10.33 9.98 -0.85
C PHE A 35 9.45 9.06 -1.72
N LEU A 36 9.63 7.75 -1.58
CA LEU A 36 8.72 6.75 -2.15
C LEU A 36 7.74 6.31 -1.06
N VAL A 37 6.45 6.51 -1.30
CA VAL A 37 5.37 6.04 -0.41
C VAL A 37 4.68 4.85 -1.06
N LEU A 38 4.64 3.71 -0.37
CA LEU A 38 3.86 2.54 -0.78
C LEU A 38 2.59 2.45 0.09
N VAL A 39 1.42 2.59 -0.54
CA VAL A 39 0.13 2.42 0.12
C VAL A 39 -0.47 1.08 -0.29
N ILE A 40 -0.71 0.20 0.67
CA ILE A 40 -1.30 -1.13 0.43
C ILE A 40 -2.73 -1.13 0.97
N PRO A 41 -3.76 -1.17 0.11
CA PRO A 41 -5.13 -1.28 0.57
C PRO A 41 -5.43 -2.70 1.07
N VAL A 42 -5.99 -2.82 2.27
CA VAL A 42 -6.50 -4.10 2.80
C VAL A 42 -8.00 -4.17 2.50
N PHE A 43 -8.40 -5.10 1.64
CA PHE A 43 -9.82 -5.27 1.29
C PHE A 43 -10.54 -6.12 2.34
N ARG A 44 -11.72 -5.68 2.78
CA ARG A 44 -12.58 -6.42 3.74
C ARG A 44 -11.79 -6.89 4.97
N ALA A 45 -11.03 -5.99 5.57
CA ALA A 45 -10.08 -6.32 6.63
C ALA A 45 -10.74 -7.03 7.83
N PHE A 46 -11.95 -6.61 8.21
CA PHE A 46 -12.70 -7.25 9.29
C PHE A 46 -13.31 -8.58 8.89
N ASP A 47 -13.57 -8.85 7.61
CA ASP A 47 -14.19 -10.11 7.16
C ASP A 47 -13.15 -11.22 6.92
N THR A 48 -11.87 -10.85 6.90
CA THR A 48 -10.75 -11.76 6.56
C THR A 48 -9.94 -12.23 7.78
N VAL A 49 -10.37 -11.88 9.00
CA VAL A 49 -9.70 -12.29 10.24
C VAL A 49 -9.85 -13.80 10.46
N TRP A 50 -8.74 -14.52 10.49
CA TRP A 50 -8.76 -15.97 10.72
C TRP A 50 -8.85 -16.28 12.22
N HIS A 51 -9.93 -16.93 12.66
CA HIS A 51 -10.22 -17.14 14.08
C HIS A 51 -9.14 -17.95 14.81
N ALA A 52 -8.69 -19.06 14.23
CA ALA A 52 -7.65 -19.90 14.84
C ALA A 52 -6.37 -19.09 15.11
N LYS A 53 -5.89 -18.36 14.09
CA LYS A 53 -4.70 -17.51 14.22
C LYS A 53 -4.88 -16.38 15.24
N LEU A 54 -6.06 -15.78 15.32
CA LEU A 54 -6.36 -14.76 16.33
C LEU A 54 -6.33 -15.35 17.74
N LEU A 55 -6.96 -16.51 17.95
CA LEU A 55 -6.96 -17.19 19.25
C LEU A 55 -5.55 -17.61 19.66
N ASP A 56 -4.75 -18.16 18.75
CA ASP A 56 -3.35 -18.51 19.02
C ASP A 56 -2.52 -17.28 19.41
N LYS A 57 -2.71 -16.15 18.70
CA LYS A 57 -2.08 -14.86 19.05
C LYS A 57 -2.48 -14.37 20.43
N LEU A 58 -3.77 -14.44 20.76
CA LEU A 58 -4.26 -14.04 22.08
C LEU A 58 -3.59 -14.90 23.18
N SER A 59 -3.47 -16.20 22.95
CA SER A 59 -2.75 -17.08 23.87
C SER A 59 -1.25 -16.72 23.94
N SER A 60 -0.60 -16.39 22.82
CA SER A 60 0.84 -16.08 22.81
C SER A 60 1.18 -14.77 23.53
N ILE A 61 0.24 -13.81 23.56
CA ILE A 61 0.40 -12.56 24.34
C ILE A 61 -0.04 -12.72 25.80
N GLY A 62 -0.40 -13.92 26.24
CA GLY A 62 -0.75 -14.24 27.63
C GLY A 62 -2.23 -14.06 27.99
N ILE A 63 -3.12 -13.79 27.02
CA ILE A 63 -4.56 -13.74 27.26
C ILE A 63 -5.09 -15.17 27.40
N SER A 64 -5.65 -15.47 28.57
CA SER A 64 -6.16 -16.79 28.94
C SER A 64 -7.42 -16.69 29.82
N GLY A 65 -8.00 -17.85 30.17
CA GLY A 65 -9.16 -17.94 31.07
C GLY A 65 -10.44 -17.35 30.47
N ARG A 66 -11.20 -16.61 31.28
CA ARG A 66 -12.54 -16.13 30.91
C ARG A 66 -12.55 -15.21 29.69
N LEU A 67 -11.54 -14.36 29.55
CA LEU A 67 -11.46 -13.45 28.40
C LEU A 67 -11.21 -14.21 27.10
N TYR A 68 -10.29 -15.19 27.12
CA TYR A 68 -10.03 -16.06 25.97
C TYR A 68 -11.30 -16.82 25.57
N GLN A 69 -11.99 -17.43 26.54
CA GLN A 69 -13.23 -18.17 26.30
C GLN A 69 -14.34 -17.26 25.76
N PHE A 70 -14.44 -16.02 26.26
CA PHE A 70 -15.36 -15.03 25.74
C PHE A 70 -15.07 -14.71 24.28
N VAL A 71 -13.81 -14.45 23.92
CA VAL A 71 -13.44 -14.17 22.52
C VAL A 71 -13.68 -15.39 21.63
N GLN A 72 -13.35 -16.60 22.10
CA GLN A 72 -13.62 -17.84 21.37
C GLN A 72 -15.13 -18.01 21.10
N ALA A 73 -15.97 -17.83 22.11
CA ALA A 73 -17.42 -17.90 21.98
C ALA A 73 -17.98 -16.76 21.09
N PHE A 74 -17.39 -15.57 21.16
CA PHE A 74 -17.77 -14.43 20.33
C PHE A 74 -17.52 -14.65 18.84
N LEU A 75 -16.52 -15.45 18.49
CA LEU A 75 -16.16 -15.76 17.10
C LEU A 75 -16.85 -17.02 16.56
N ALA A 76 -17.22 -17.96 17.44
CA ALA A 76 -17.76 -19.27 17.08
C ALA A 76 -19.23 -19.23 16.59
N ASP A 77 -19.59 -20.21 15.75
CA ASP A 77 -20.95 -20.49 15.24
C ASP A 77 -21.72 -19.27 14.71
N ARG A 78 -21.00 -18.35 14.05
CA ARG A 78 -21.63 -17.17 13.45
C ARG A 78 -22.36 -17.57 12.18
N ARG A 79 -23.62 -17.16 12.09
CA ARG A 79 -24.51 -17.46 10.97
C ARG A 79 -25.11 -16.18 10.43
N ILE A 80 -25.24 -16.12 9.11
CA ILE A 80 -25.88 -15.01 8.42
C ILE A 80 -26.92 -15.51 7.43
N SER A 81 -27.98 -14.74 7.25
CA SER A 81 -28.92 -14.89 6.15
C SER A 81 -29.30 -13.49 5.66
N VAL A 82 -29.65 -13.40 4.38
CA VAL A 82 -29.98 -12.13 3.71
C VAL A 82 -31.46 -12.17 3.34
N ARG A 83 -32.20 -11.13 3.72
CA ARG A 83 -33.60 -10.94 3.32
C ARG A 83 -33.71 -9.83 2.27
N VAL A 84 -34.40 -10.13 1.18
CA VAL A 84 -34.76 -9.15 0.13
C VAL A 84 -36.26 -9.21 -0.09
N GLY A 85 -36.97 -8.18 0.36
CA GLY A 85 -38.43 -8.16 0.36
C GLY A 85 -39.00 -9.29 1.23
N ALA A 86 -39.78 -10.19 0.61
CA ALA A 86 -40.36 -11.36 1.26
C ALA A 86 -39.47 -12.62 1.22
N SER A 87 -38.38 -12.60 0.44
CA SER A 87 -37.50 -13.75 0.25
C SER A 87 -36.35 -13.73 1.25
N LEU A 88 -36.04 -14.89 1.86
CA LEU A 88 -34.91 -15.10 2.77
C LEU A 88 -33.94 -16.09 2.12
N SER A 89 -32.65 -15.81 2.18
CA SER A 89 -31.61 -16.75 1.73
C SER A 89 -31.47 -17.92 2.70
N ASP A 90 -30.78 -18.96 2.25
CA ASP A 90 -30.26 -19.98 3.15
C ASP A 90 -29.31 -19.36 4.18
N GLU A 91 -29.16 -20.05 5.31
CA GLU A 91 -28.21 -19.69 6.35
C GLU A 91 -26.79 -20.04 5.92
N HIS A 92 -25.86 -19.12 6.12
CA HIS A 92 -24.45 -19.29 5.81
C HIS A 92 -23.62 -19.17 7.09
N ILE A 93 -22.75 -20.14 7.33
CA ILE A 93 -21.83 -20.16 8.47
C ILE A 93 -20.59 -19.32 8.13
N LEU A 94 -20.14 -18.50 9.08
CA LEU A 94 -19.01 -17.59 8.93
C LEU A 94 -17.79 -18.06 9.75
N ASP A 95 -16.89 -18.78 9.08
CA ASP A 95 -15.65 -19.30 9.69
C ASP A 95 -14.52 -18.26 9.78
N MET A 96 -14.73 -17.07 9.22
CA MET A 96 -13.75 -15.99 9.19
C MET A 96 -14.38 -14.61 9.41
N GLY A 97 -13.55 -13.70 9.89
CA GLY A 97 -13.90 -12.32 10.15
C GLY A 97 -14.42 -12.06 11.56
N VAL A 98 -14.58 -10.80 11.91
CA VAL A 98 -15.17 -10.34 13.17
C VAL A 98 -16.49 -9.64 12.90
N PRO A 99 -17.47 -9.68 13.81
CA PRO A 99 -18.73 -8.96 13.65
C PRO A 99 -18.49 -7.45 13.49
N GLN A 100 -18.82 -6.91 12.31
CA GLN A 100 -18.76 -5.48 12.06
C GLN A 100 -19.78 -4.75 12.95
N GLY A 101 -19.37 -3.63 13.55
CA GLY A 101 -20.18 -2.90 14.53
C GLY A 101 -20.01 -3.38 15.98
N SER A 102 -19.23 -4.43 16.23
CA SER A 102 -18.83 -4.77 17.60
C SER A 102 -17.72 -3.85 18.12
N VAL A 103 -17.79 -3.50 19.40
CA VAL A 103 -16.80 -2.62 20.06
C VAL A 103 -15.42 -3.28 20.14
N ILE A 104 -15.37 -4.62 20.21
CA ILE A 104 -14.12 -5.37 20.36
C ILE A 104 -13.44 -5.72 19.02
N ALA A 105 -14.16 -5.64 17.89
CA ALA A 105 -13.60 -5.95 16.57
C ALA A 105 -12.34 -5.14 16.22
N PRO A 106 -12.28 -3.80 16.44
CA PRO A 106 -11.08 -3.03 16.19
C PRO A 106 -9.88 -3.51 17.02
N THR A 107 -10.08 -3.82 18.30
CA THR A 107 -9.02 -4.30 19.18
C THR A 107 -8.49 -5.67 18.75
N LEU A 108 -9.39 -6.60 18.41
CA LEU A 108 -9.00 -7.92 17.90
C LEU A 108 -8.24 -7.81 16.57
N PHE A 109 -8.64 -6.86 15.72
CA PHE A 109 -7.94 -6.58 14.47
C PHE A 109 -6.53 -6.00 14.72
N SER A 110 -6.37 -5.09 15.68
CA SER A 110 -5.04 -4.59 16.09
C SER A 110 -4.12 -5.71 16.58
N VAL A 111 -4.63 -6.67 17.36
CA VAL A 111 -3.84 -7.84 17.79
C VAL A 111 -3.35 -8.67 16.59
N MET A 112 -4.18 -8.80 15.54
CA MET A 112 -3.76 -9.49 14.31
C MET A 112 -2.62 -8.76 13.59
N LEU A 113 -2.68 -7.43 13.53
CA LEU A 113 -1.69 -6.61 12.84
C LEU A 113 -0.35 -6.48 13.58
N HIS A 114 -0.32 -6.71 14.90
CA HIS A 114 0.89 -6.56 15.72
C HIS A 114 2.14 -7.26 15.17
N ASP A 115 2.01 -8.37 14.42
CA ASP A 115 3.17 -9.09 13.88
C ASP A 115 3.71 -8.47 12.59
N ILE A 116 2.95 -7.59 11.93
CA ILE A 116 3.38 -6.90 10.71
C ILE A 116 4.48 -5.88 11.04
N GLU A 117 4.47 -5.33 12.26
CA GLU A 117 5.48 -4.37 12.72
C GLU A 117 6.75 -5.05 13.28
N SER A 118 6.71 -6.34 13.61
CA SER A 118 7.74 -7.02 14.41
C SER A 118 8.86 -7.70 13.58
N LYS A 119 9.17 -7.24 12.37
CA LYS A 119 10.31 -7.77 11.59
C LYS A 119 11.20 -6.70 11.01
#